data_AF-A0A7L1E9W6-F1
#
_entry.id   AF-A0A7L1E9W6-F1
#
_cell.length_a   1.000
_cell.length_b   1.000
_cell.length_c   1.000
_cell.angle_alpha   90.00
_cell.angle_beta   90.00
_cell.angle_gamma   90.00
#
_symmetry.space_group_name_H-M   'P 1'
#
loop_
_entity.id
_entity.type
_entity.pdbx_description
1 polymer ?
#
loop_
_entity_poly.entity_id
_entity_poly.type
_entity_poly.pdbx_seq_one_letter_code
_entity_poly.pdbx_strand_id
1 'polypeptide(L)'
;MPEIPLTRVVSVTSADPRHPAENLLRPDDGGRWRGAAAGEKQLSVVLELGESKAIHSLHIGNDGAAFVEVLVGSSAGGEFQVLLPSAALMSPSESRAGAEPRRVRIFSQESLLRAGAGQG
;
A
#
# COMPACT_ATOMS: atom_id res chain seq x y z
N MET A 1 3.30 18.89 1.69
CA MET A 1 1.97 18.50 2.22
C MET A 1 2.19 17.70 3.49
N PRO A 2 1.34 17.82 4.52
CA PRO A 2 1.50 17.03 5.72
C PRO A 2 1.26 15.54 5.42
N GLU A 3 2.05 14.68 6.04
CA GLU A 3 1.85 13.22 5.97
C GLU A 3 0.60 12.82 6.74
N ILE A 4 -0.10 11.80 6.24
CA ILE A 4 -1.27 11.23 6.92
C ILE A 4 -0.76 10.06 7.75
N PRO A 5 -0.84 10.12 9.09
CA PRO A 5 -0.32 9.06 9.94
C PRO A 5 -1.16 7.78 9.79
N LEU A 6 -0.48 6.64 9.78
CA LEU A 6 -1.09 5.32 9.88
C LEU A 6 -1.12 4.89 11.34
N THR A 7 -2.29 4.55 11.87
CA THR A 7 -2.46 4.30 13.31
C THR A 7 -2.51 2.82 13.65
N ARG A 8 -3.07 2.00 12.77
CA ARG A 8 -3.36 0.60 13.06
C ARG A 8 -3.43 -0.26 11.81
N VAL A 9 -2.97 -1.50 11.93
CA VAL A 9 -3.29 -2.58 10.97
C VAL A 9 -4.67 -3.14 11.34
N VAL A 10 -5.65 -2.94 10.48
CA VAL A 10 -7.02 -3.43 10.68
C VAL A 10 -7.11 -4.91 10.33
N SER A 11 -6.50 -5.30 9.21
CA SER A 11 -6.41 -6.69 8.78
C SER A 11 -5.23 -6.89 7.82
N VAL A 12 -4.76 -8.12 7.73
CA VAL A 12 -3.71 -8.55 6.80
C VAL A 12 -3.98 -9.98 6.36
N THR A 13 -3.75 -10.29 5.08
CA THR A 13 -3.97 -11.65 4.56
C THR A 13 -2.86 -12.62 4.94
N SER A 14 -1.62 -12.14 5.04
CA SER A 14 -0.42 -12.92 5.37
C SER A 14 0.71 -12.01 5.83
N ALA A 15 1.53 -12.49 6.78
CA ALA A 15 2.65 -11.73 7.33
C ALA A 15 3.80 -12.65 7.81
N ASP A 16 5.05 -12.36 7.42
CA ASP A 16 6.25 -12.96 8.03
C ASP A 16 6.39 -12.40 9.47
N PRO A 17 6.56 -13.24 10.50
CA PRO A 17 6.74 -12.78 11.89
C PRO A 17 7.92 -11.80 12.10
N ARG A 18 8.92 -11.81 11.22
CA ARG A 18 10.08 -10.90 11.24
C ARG A 18 9.86 -9.63 10.41
N HIS A 19 8.88 -9.66 9.51
CA HIS A 19 8.50 -8.54 8.65
C HIS A 19 6.96 -8.36 8.67
N PRO A 20 6.39 -8.08 9.87
CA PRO A 20 4.94 -7.95 10.04
C PRO A 20 4.38 -6.70 9.36
N ALA A 21 3.06 -6.66 9.18
CA ALA A 21 2.38 -5.51 8.57
C ALA A 21 2.49 -4.24 9.41
N GLU A 22 2.61 -4.38 10.73
CA GLU A 22 2.75 -3.30 11.71
C GLU A 22 3.99 -2.44 11.46
N ASN A 23 4.99 -2.97 10.77
CA ASN A 23 6.16 -2.21 10.34
C ASN A 23 5.78 -1.02 9.42
N LEU A 24 4.66 -1.11 8.71
CA LEU A 24 4.17 -0.02 7.84
C LEU A 24 3.66 1.19 8.63
N LEU A 25 3.35 1.03 9.92
CA LEU A 25 2.91 2.12 10.80
C LEU A 25 4.07 3.06 11.18
N ARG A 26 5.32 2.64 10.92
CA ARG A 26 6.55 3.39 11.22
C ARG A 26 7.47 3.38 9.99
N PRO A 27 7.10 4.10 8.91
CA PRO A 27 7.82 4.07 7.65
C PRO A 27 9.28 4.54 7.77
N ASP A 28 9.58 5.44 8.71
CA ASP A 28 10.94 5.95 8.96
C ASP A 28 11.88 4.93 9.61
N ASP A 29 11.36 3.89 10.27
CA ASP A 29 12.18 2.86 10.93
C ASP A 29 12.81 1.88 9.92
N GLY A 30 12.50 2.02 8.62
CA GLY A 30 12.97 1.11 7.57
C GLY A 30 12.34 -0.29 7.65
N GLY A 31 11.27 -0.43 8.44
CA GLY A 31 10.50 -1.65 8.57
C GLY A 31 9.87 -2.09 7.24
N ARG A 32 9.64 -3.39 7.09
CA ARG A 32 9.06 -3.98 5.88
C ARG A 32 7.92 -4.92 6.22
N TRP A 33 6.98 -5.06 5.28
CA TRP A 33 5.96 -6.09 5.32
C TRP A 33 6.24 -7.14 4.22
N ARG A 34 6.16 -8.42 4.59
CA ARG A 34 6.25 -9.56 3.65
C ARG A 34 5.19 -10.60 3.97
N GLY A 35 4.81 -11.40 2.98
CA GLY A 35 3.99 -12.59 3.19
C GLY A 35 4.73 -13.66 4.01
N ALA A 36 3.97 -14.55 4.63
CA ALA A 36 4.50 -15.62 5.47
C ALA A 36 5.27 -16.70 4.69
N ALA A 37 5.00 -16.86 3.38
CA ALA A 37 5.58 -17.91 2.57
C ALA A 37 6.01 -17.44 1.18
N ALA A 38 7.01 -18.13 0.60
CA ALA A 38 7.42 -17.87 -0.78
C ALA A 38 6.33 -18.33 -1.77
N GLY A 39 6.12 -17.55 -2.83
CA GLY A 39 5.21 -17.91 -3.93
C GLY A 39 3.77 -17.43 -3.76
N GLU A 40 3.43 -16.76 -2.66
CA GLU A 40 2.16 -16.05 -2.49
C GLU A 40 1.96 -15.04 -3.63
N LYS A 41 0.83 -15.15 -4.33
CA LYS A 41 0.58 -14.41 -5.57
C LYS A 41 0.01 -13.02 -5.36
N GLN A 42 -0.70 -12.84 -4.24
CA GLN A 42 -1.35 -11.59 -3.89
C GLN A 42 -1.43 -11.50 -2.37
N LEU A 43 -1.13 -10.32 -1.85
CA LEU A 43 -1.22 -9.98 -0.44
C LEU A 43 -2.03 -8.69 -0.31
N SER A 44 -2.77 -8.53 0.79
CA SER A 44 -3.40 -7.26 1.12
C SER A 44 -3.28 -6.96 2.61
N VAL A 45 -3.24 -5.65 2.89
CA VAL A 45 -3.24 -5.07 4.23
C VAL A 45 -4.22 -3.91 4.24
N VAL A 46 -5.02 -3.82 5.29
CA VAL A 46 -5.91 -2.69 5.54
C VAL A 46 -5.33 -1.86 6.68
N LEU A 47 -5.06 -0.59 6.41
CA LEU A 47 -4.43 0.34 7.33
C LEU A 47 -5.42 1.44 7.70
N GLU A 48 -5.52 1.74 8.99
CA GLU A 48 -6.33 2.84 9.51
C GLU A 48 -5.54 4.14 9.46
N LEU A 49 -6.16 5.19 8.92
CA LEU A 49 -5.60 6.54 8.92
C LEU A 49 -5.94 7.22 10.25
N GLY A 50 -5.04 8.05 10.78
CA GLY A 50 -5.29 8.80 12.01
C GLY A 50 -6.36 9.88 11.88
N GLU A 51 -6.60 10.36 10.65
CA GLU A 51 -7.68 11.28 10.34
C GLU A 51 -8.29 10.94 8.97
N SER A 52 -9.60 11.17 8.81
CA SER A 52 -10.24 11.12 7.50
C SER A 52 -9.84 12.35 6.69
N LYS A 53 -9.09 12.15 5.61
CA LYS A 53 -8.53 13.24 4.79
C LYS A 53 -8.41 12.83 3.33
N ALA A 54 -8.48 13.83 2.45
CA ALA A 54 -8.13 13.65 1.05
C ALA A 54 -6.66 13.25 0.89
N ILE A 55 -6.42 12.16 0.16
CA ILE A 55 -5.08 11.70 -0.21
C ILE A 55 -4.65 12.40 -1.49
N HIS A 56 -3.56 13.16 -1.43
CA HIS A 56 -3.02 13.91 -2.58
C HIS A 56 -1.97 13.12 -3.37
N SER A 57 -1.16 12.34 -2.67
CA SER A 57 -0.08 11.56 -3.25
C SER A 57 0.19 10.31 -2.42
N LEU A 58 0.73 9.27 -3.04
CA LEU A 58 1.15 8.03 -2.39
C LEU A 58 2.65 7.82 -2.59
N HIS A 59 3.38 7.56 -1.52
CA HIS A 59 4.79 7.16 -1.56
C HIS A 59 4.88 5.69 -1.16
N ILE A 60 5.24 4.81 -2.10
CA ILE A 60 5.21 3.37 -1.88
C ILE A 60 6.62 2.81 -2.08
N GLY A 61 7.20 2.32 -0.98
CA GLY A 61 8.43 1.53 -1.01
C GLY A 61 8.13 0.07 -1.34
N ASN A 62 8.66 -0.42 -2.44
CA ASN A 62 8.53 -1.83 -2.81
C ASN A 62 9.45 -2.71 -1.97
N ASP A 63 9.08 -3.98 -1.78
CA ASP A 63 9.99 -5.04 -1.33
C ASP A 63 9.69 -6.36 -2.04
N GLY A 64 9.67 -6.32 -3.37
CA GLY A 64 9.54 -7.49 -4.25
C GLY A 64 8.15 -7.72 -4.87
N ALA A 65 7.20 -6.79 -4.70
CA ALA A 65 5.93 -6.85 -5.40
C ALA A 65 6.10 -6.41 -6.87
N ALA A 66 5.46 -7.13 -7.79
CA ALA A 66 5.45 -6.74 -9.20
C ALA A 66 4.46 -5.60 -9.47
N PHE A 67 3.33 -5.58 -8.79
CA PHE A 67 2.26 -4.59 -8.92
C PHE A 67 1.77 -4.15 -7.54
N VAL A 68 1.20 -2.95 -7.47
CA VAL A 68 0.45 -2.45 -6.31
C VAL A 68 -0.86 -1.82 -6.76
N GLU A 69 -1.91 -2.03 -5.99
CA GLU A 69 -3.19 -1.32 -6.10
C GLU A 69 -3.49 -0.73 -4.73
N VAL A 70 -4.07 0.47 -4.69
CA VAL A 70 -4.49 1.10 -3.42
C VAL A 70 -5.96 1.46 -3.52
N LEU A 71 -6.72 0.99 -2.53
CA LEU A 71 -8.12 1.30 -2.37
C LEU A 71 -8.32 2.10 -1.08
N VAL A 72 -9.41 2.87 -1.03
CA VAL A 72 -9.82 3.68 0.12
C VAL A 72 -11.25 3.35 0.52
N GLY A 73 -11.54 3.43 1.82
CA GLY A 73 -12.86 3.18 2.38
C GLY A 73 -13.07 4.00 3.65
N SER A 74 -14.33 4.10 4.09
CA SER A 74 -14.67 4.76 5.35
C SER A 74 -14.81 3.72 6.47
N SER A 75 -14.32 4.05 7.66
CA SER A 75 -14.56 3.22 8.86
C SER A 75 -16.04 3.19 9.27
N ALA A 76 -16.85 4.15 8.79
CA ALA A 76 -18.30 4.16 8.96
C ALA A 76 -19.01 3.10 8.08
N GLY A 77 -18.28 2.37 7.23
CA GLY A 77 -18.79 1.33 6.35
C GLY A 77 -18.78 1.72 4.87
N GLY A 78 -19.19 0.76 4.03
CA GLY A 78 -19.19 0.86 2.58
C GLY A 78 -18.08 0.06 1.91
N GLU A 79 -18.16 -0.05 0.58
CA GLU A 79 -17.18 -0.76 -0.23
C GLU A 79 -15.92 0.08 -0.44
N PHE A 80 -14.77 -0.60 -0.51
CA PHE A 80 -13.52 0.04 -0.90
C PHE A 80 -13.59 0.53 -2.36
N GLN A 81 -13.12 1.75 -2.60
CA GLN A 81 -13.02 2.36 -3.92
C GLN A 81 -11.56 2.43 -4.35
N VAL A 82 -11.28 2.14 -5.61
CA VAL A 82 -9.93 2.22 -6.17
C VAL A 82 -9.46 3.68 -6.19
N LEU A 83 -8.35 3.94 -5.49
CA LEU A 83 -7.66 5.23 -5.50
C LEU A 83 -6.49 5.20 -6.50
N LEU A 84 -5.65 4.16 -6.42
CA LEU A 84 -4.57 3.90 -7.37
C LEU A 84 -4.89 2.58 -8.08
N PRO A 85 -5.22 2.59 -9.38
CA PRO A 85 -5.34 1.36 -10.16
C PRO A 85 -4.03 0.56 -10.13
N SER A 86 -4.11 -0.74 -10.43
CA SER A 86 -2.93 -1.60 -10.49
C SER A 86 -1.77 -0.95 -11.27
N ALA A 87 -0.67 -0.71 -10.57
CA ALA A 87 0.51 -0.02 -11.06
C ALA A 87 1.75 -0.90 -10.91
N ALA A 88 2.54 -1.03 -11.98
CA ALA A 88 3.74 -1.88 -11.99
C ALA A 88 4.87 -1.29 -11.13
N LEU A 89 5.32 -1.99 -10.09
CA LEU A 89 6.51 -1.62 -9.34
C LEU A 89 7.79 -2.25 -9.93
N MET A 90 7.65 -3.35 -10.67
CA MET A 90 8.72 -4.05 -11.37
C MET A 90 8.27 -4.43 -12.78
N SER A 91 9.20 -4.45 -13.73
CA SER A 91 9.02 -5.10 -15.02
C SER A 91 9.00 -6.64 -14.88
N PRO A 92 8.46 -7.37 -15.87
CA PRO A 92 8.50 -8.83 -15.87
C PRO A 92 9.92 -9.41 -15.76
N SER A 93 10.90 -8.76 -16.40
CA SER A 93 12.31 -9.17 -16.35
C SER A 93 12.91 -8.97 -14.96
N GLU A 94 12.68 -7.81 -14.33
CA GLU A 94 13.13 -7.53 -12.96
C GLU A 94 12.51 -8.51 -11.96
N SER A 95 11.20 -8.77 -12.07
CA SER A 95 10.50 -9.71 -11.19
C SER A 95 11.03 -11.14 -11.31
N ARG A 96 11.28 -11.63 -12.55
CA ARG A 96 11.84 -12.98 -12.76
C ARG A 96 13.29 -13.10 -12.27
N ALA A 97 14.08 -12.04 -12.39
CA ALA A 97 15.47 -12.01 -11.96
C ALA A 97 15.65 -11.71 -10.46
N GLY A 98 14.59 -11.25 -9.77
CA GLY A 98 14.69 -10.73 -8.40
C GLY A 98 15.53 -9.46 -8.30
N ALA A 99 15.63 -8.68 -9.38
CA ALA A 99 16.45 -7.48 -9.46
C ALA A 99 15.68 -6.24 -9.02
N GLU A 100 16.35 -5.30 -8.35
CA GLU A 100 15.79 -4.03 -7.87
C GLU A 100 14.45 -4.12 -7.08
N PRO A 101 14.29 -5.06 -6.12
CA PRO A 101 13.01 -5.26 -5.44
C PRO A 101 12.59 -4.08 -4.54
N ARG A 102 13.48 -3.09 -4.31
CA ARG A 102 13.34 -2.04 -3.28
C ARG A 102 13.17 -0.62 -3.83
N ARG A 103 12.55 -0.48 -4.99
CA ARG A 103 12.29 0.84 -5.57
C ARG A 103 11.15 1.54 -4.83
N VAL A 104 11.34 2.82 -4.52
CA VAL A 104 10.25 3.70 -4.09
C VAL A 104 9.60 4.33 -5.32
N ARG A 105 8.28 4.30 -5.41
CA ARG A 105 7.51 5.04 -6.42
C ARG A 105 6.61 6.06 -5.75
N ILE A 106 6.60 7.26 -6.32
CA ILE A 106 5.73 8.37 -5.92
C ILE A 106 4.62 8.47 -6.96
N PHE A 107 3.37 8.42 -6.50
CA PHE A 107 2.18 8.62 -7.31
C PHE A 107 1.60 9.98 -6.92
N SER A 108 1.74 10.98 -7.80
CA SER A 108 1.12 12.29 -7.66
C SER A 108 -0.37 12.22 -7.97
N GLN A 109 -1.09 13.32 -7.73
CA GLN A 109 -2.53 13.43 -7.96
C GLN A 109 -2.97 13.00 -9.37
N GLU A 110 -2.12 13.17 -10.39
CA GLU A 110 -2.42 12.74 -11.77
C GLU A 110 -2.51 11.22 -11.95
N SER A 111 -1.85 10.46 -11.05
CA SER A 111 -1.87 9.00 -11.04
C SER A 111 -3.01 8.43 -10.22
N LEU A 112 -3.65 9.27 -9.40
CA LEU A 112 -4.75 8.86 -8.53
C LEU A 112 -6.08 9.11 -9.24
N LEU A 113 -6.97 8.12 -9.19
CA LEU A 113 -8.35 8.35 -9.53
C LEU A 113 -8.93 9.35 -8.54
N ARG A 114 -9.72 10.30 -9.03
CA ARG A 114 -10.58 11.05 -8.13
C ARG A 114 -11.57 10.06 -7.54
N ALA A 115 -11.36 9.72 -6.26
CA ALA A 115 -12.39 9.05 -5.47
C ALA A 115 -13.67 9.83 -5.69
N GLY A 116 -14.73 9.14 -6.14
CA GLY A 116 -15.98 9.78 -6.52
C GLY A 116 -16.41 10.71 -5.41
N ALA A 117 -16.60 11.99 -5.73
CA ALA A 117 -17.23 12.94 -4.82
C ALA A 117 -18.59 12.36 -4.43
N GLY A 118 -18.68 11.83 -3.22
CA GLY A 118 -19.76 10.93 -2.83
C GLY A 118 -19.86 10.78 -1.32
N GLN A 119 -20.48 11.81 -0.73
CA GLN A 119 -21.30 11.77 0.49
C GLN A 119 -20.62 12.10 1.84
N GLY A 120 -21.03 13.24 2.41
CA GLY A 120 -20.70 13.75 3.74
C GLY A 120 -20.62 15.26 3.76
#